data_AF-A0AAV1XUA5-F1
#
_entry.id   AF-A0AAV1XUA5-F1
#
_cell.length_a   1.000
_cell.length_b   1.000
_cell.length_c   1.000
_cell.angle_alpha   90.00
_cell.angle_beta   90.00
_cell.angle_gamma   90.00
#
_symmetry.space_group_name_H-M   'P 1'
#
loop_
_entity.id
_entity.type
_entity.pdbx_description
1 polymer ?
#
loop_
_entity_poly.entity_id
_entity_poly.type
_entity_poly.pdbx_seq_one_letter_code
_entity_poly.pdbx_strand_id
1 'polypeptide(L)'
;MADNRTKEGGAIVQVVVDDGGVEKDSSESEITKIHLMRDFVETRDPSSKKEDDLMLRRFLRFRDLDIEKASTMFLKYLKWRHSFVPNGSISQQEILNELAHDKVFAQGHDKSGRPIAIFCGAKHFQNKNGLEEFKRFVVYAFDKLCAR
;
A
#
# COMPACT_ATOMS: atom_id res chain seq x y z
N MET A 1 37.51 54.36 32.60
CA MET A 1 36.94 54.03 33.93
C MET A 1 35.61 53.36 33.64
N ALA A 2 35.52 52.04 33.51
CA ALA A 2 35.74 50.93 34.46
C ALA A 2 34.49 50.61 35.30
N ASP A 3 34.17 49.31 35.30
CA ASP A 3 33.35 48.49 36.23
C ASP A 3 31.85 48.33 35.87
N ASN A 4 31.34 47.22 35.33
CA ASN A 4 31.40 45.76 35.60
C ASN A 4 30.70 45.29 36.89
N ARG A 5 29.57 44.58 36.71
CA ARG A 5 29.10 43.48 37.56
C ARG A 5 28.00 42.69 36.82
N THR A 6 28.31 41.56 36.15
CA THR A 6 28.13 40.13 36.57
C THR A 6 26.71 39.81 37.10
N LYS A 7 25.97 38.73 36.77
CA LYS A 7 26.16 37.35 36.25
C LYS A 7 24.85 36.97 35.51
N GLU A 8 24.60 35.86 34.80
CA GLU A 8 24.96 34.44 34.88
C GLU A 8 24.40 33.83 33.56
N GLY A 9 25.10 32.98 32.81
CA GLY A 9 25.15 31.55 33.11
C GLY A 9 24.05 30.80 32.34
N GLY A 10 24.39 30.25 31.16
CA GLY A 10 23.46 29.45 30.37
C GLY A 10 24.03 29.02 29.03
N ALA A 11 25.08 28.20 29.06
CA ALA A 11 25.54 27.47 27.88
C ALA A 11 24.43 26.50 27.44
N ILE A 12 23.79 26.79 26.31
CA ILE A 12 22.91 25.83 25.66
C ILE A 12 23.83 24.85 24.94
N VAL A 13 24.13 23.74 25.62
CA VAL A 13 24.81 22.60 25.02
C VAL A 13 23.98 22.16 23.82
N GLN A 14 24.59 22.22 22.65
CA GLN A 14 24.06 21.67 21.43
C GLN A 14 23.94 20.16 21.62
N VAL A 15 22.74 19.69 21.94
CA VAL A 15 22.43 18.26 21.89
C VAL A 15 22.33 17.92 20.41
N VAL A 16 23.45 17.46 19.85
CA VAL A 16 23.46 16.72 18.59
C VAL A 16 22.73 15.42 18.89
N VAL A 17 21.44 15.39 18.56
CA VAL A 17 20.70 14.13 18.46
C VAL A 17 21.13 13.53 17.14
N ASP A 18 22.11 12.63 17.19
CA ASP A 18 22.41 11.74 16.08
C ASP A 18 21.29 10.70 16.01
N ASP A 19 20.33 10.93 15.11
CA ASP A 19 19.23 10.01 14.78
C ASP A 19 19.39 9.48 13.33
N GLY A 20 20.57 9.65 12.72
CA GLY A 20 20.77 9.40 11.28
C GLY A 20 21.21 7.98 10.91
N GLY A 21 21.55 7.14 11.88
CA GLY A 21 22.26 5.88 11.63
C GLY A 21 21.39 4.65 11.36
N VAL A 22 20.17 4.60 11.92
CA VAL A 22 19.38 3.35 11.94
C VAL A 22 18.38 3.26 10.76
N GLU A 23 17.83 4.39 10.30
CA GLU A 23 16.86 4.39 9.20
C GLU A 23 17.51 4.17 7.82
N LYS A 24 18.75 4.62 7.64
CA LYS A 24 19.42 4.63 6.34
C LYS A 24 19.76 3.21 5.86
N ASP A 25 20.30 2.38 6.74
CA ASP A 25 20.66 0.97 6.45
C ASP A 25 19.42 0.10 6.21
N SER A 26 18.33 0.36 6.94
CA SER A 26 17.04 -0.32 6.71
C SER A 26 16.43 0.04 5.35
N SER A 27 16.58 1.28 4.89
CA SER A 27 16.05 1.72 3.60
C SER A 27 16.87 1.22 2.40
N GLU A 28 18.20 1.22 2.50
CA GLU A 28 19.11 0.75 1.44
C GLU A 28 19.02 -0.77 1.25
N SER A 29 18.89 -1.53 2.36
CA SER A 29 18.65 -2.96 2.32
C SER A 29 17.29 -3.32 1.71
N GLU A 30 16.24 -2.51 1.97
CA GLU A 30 14.92 -2.70 1.37
C GLU A 30 14.93 -2.43 -0.15
N ILE A 31 15.59 -1.35 -0.60
CA ILE A 31 15.77 -1.04 -2.04
C ILE A 31 16.50 -2.17 -2.76
N THR A 32 17.57 -2.69 -2.16
CA THR A 32 18.32 -3.82 -2.72
C THR A 32 17.42 -5.04 -2.92
N LYS A 33 16.56 -5.34 -1.95
CA LYS A 33 15.60 -6.46 -2.05
C LYS A 33 14.53 -6.23 -3.10
N ILE A 34 14.08 -4.99 -3.32
CA ILE A 34 13.15 -4.64 -4.41
C ILE A 34 13.79 -4.97 -5.76
N HIS A 35 15.03 -4.55 -6.01
CA HIS A 35 15.72 -4.86 -7.26
C HIS A 35 15.93 -6.36 -7.47
N LEU A 36 16.36 -7.09 -6.43
CA LEU A 36 16.51 -8.55 -6.51
C LEU A 36 15.17 -9.25 -6.80
N MET A 37 14.08 -8.80 -6.17
CA MET A 37 12.74 -9.30 -6.47
C MET A 37 12.35 -8.96 -7.92
N ARG A 38 12.62 -7.74 -8.40
CA ARG A 38 12.32 -7.29 -9.77
C ARG A 38 12.98 -8.20 -10.80
N ASP A 39 14.29 -8.42 -10.69
CA ASP A 39 15.03 -9.31 -11.59
C ASP A 39 14.43 -10.74 -11.59
N PHE A 40 14.08 -11.23 -10.40
CA PHE A 40 13.52 -12.56 -10.24
C PHE A 40 12.10 -12.71 -10.84
N VAL A 41 11.23 -11.72 -10.71
CA VAL A 41 9.86 -11.80 -11.26
C VAL A 41 9.83 -11.54 -12.76
N GLU A 42 10.68 -10.65 -13.27
CA GLU A 42 10.75 -10.33 -14.70
C GLU A 42 11.27 -11.49 -15.55
N THR A 43 12.18 -12.32 -15.02
CA THR A 43 12.65 -13.54 -15.69
C THR A 43 11.56 -14.61 -15.83
N ARG A 44 10.52 -14.57 -14.99
CA ARG A 44 9.45 -15.57 -14.96
C ARG A 44 8.18 -15.12 -15.65
N ASP A 45 7.85 -13.84 -15.50
CA ASP A 45 6.71 -13.22 -16.15
C ASP A 45 7.10 -11.81 -16.61
N PRO A 46 7.42 -11.62 -17.91
CA PRO A 46 7.79 -10.31 -18.46
C PRO A 46 6.72 -9.23 -18.30
N SER A 47 5.44 -9.61 -18.08
CA SER A 47 4.36 -8.64 -17.85
C SER A 47 4.51 -7.88 -16.54
N SER A 48 5.30 -8.40 -15.59
CA SER A 48 5.62 -7.75 -14.31
C SER A 48 6.33 -6.40 -14.46
N LYS A 49 6.97 -6.13 -15.61
CA LYS A 49 7.60 -4.84 -15.94
C LYS A 49 6.65 -3.64 -15.86
N LYS A 50 5.34 -3.87 -15.95
CA LYS A 50 4.31 -2.83 -15.85
C LYS A 50 4.08 -2.36 -14.41
N GLU A 51 4.48 -3.14 -13.43
CA GLU A 51 4.26 -2.84 -12.01
C GLU A 51 5.42 -2.03 -11.43
N ASP A 52 5.08 -1.09 -10.55
CA ASP A 52 6.05 -0.19 -9.91
C ASP A 52 6.74 -0.83 -8.69
N ASP A 53 7.84 -0.22 -8.26
CA ASP A 53 8.59 -0.67 -7.09
C ASP A 53 7.78 -0.58 -5.80
N LEU A 54 6.79 0.32 -5.73
CA LEU A 54 5.90 0.43 -4.58
C LEU A 54 5.01 -0.81 -4.46
N MET A 55 4.55 -1.39 -5.57
CA MET A 55 3.83 -2.65 -5.57
C MET A 55 4.73 -3.78 -5.07
N LEU A 56 5.93 -3.94 -5.64
CA LEU A 56 6.89 -4.97 -5.21
C LEU A 56 7.21 -4.88 -3.70
N ARG A 57 7.44 -3.65 -3.22
CA ARG A 57 7.68 -3.37 -1.79
C ARG A 57 6.56 -3.84 -0.89
N ARG A 58 5.28 -3.74 -1.32
CA ARG A 58 4.14 -4.24 -0.52
C ARG A 58 4.21 -5.75 -0.30
N PHE A 59 4.56 -6.52 -1.34
CA PHE A 59 4.71 -7.97 -1.23
C PHE A 59 5.91 -8.37 -0.39
N LEU A 60 7.03 -7.65 -0.52
CA LEU A 60 8.20 -7.84 0.34
C LEU A 60 7.84 -7.62 1.81
N ARG A 61 7.22 -6.49 2.15
CA ARG A 61 6.79 -6.20 3.54
C ARG A 61 5.82 -7.23 4.07
N PHE A 62 4.86 -7.68 3.25
CA PHE A 62 3.90 -8.71 3.64
C PHE A 62 4.55 -10.09 3.88
N ARG A 63 5.72 -10.33 3.30
CA ARG A 63 6.46 -11.61 3.42
C ARG A 63 7.76 -11.45 4.19
N ASP A 64 7.82 -10.54 5.16
CA ASP A 64 8.97 -10.33 6.05
C ASP A 64 10.30 -10.11 5.29
N LEU A 65 10.22 -9.41 4.15
CA LEU A 65 11.33 -9.14 3.24
C LEU A 65 12.03 -10.40 2.68
N ASP A 66 11.33 -11.54 2.66
CA ASP A 66 11.74 -12.78 2.01
C ASP A 66 11.47 -12.70 0.49
N ILE A 67 12.55 -12.66 -0.29
CA ILE A 67 12.49 -12.43 -1.74
C ILE A 67 11.73 -13.57 -2.44
N GLU A 68 11.95 -14.83 -2.06
CA GLU A 68 11.36 -15.97 -2.73
C GLU A 68 9.85 -16.08 -2.45
N LYS A 69 9.45 -15.90 -1.18
CA LYS A 69 8.05 -15.90 -0.76
C LYS A 69 7.30 -14.71 -1.36
N ALA A 70 7.90 -13.51 -1.32
CA ALA A 70 7.32 -12.31 -1.91
C ALA A 70 7.12 -12.49 -3.41
N SER A 71 8.13 -12.96 -4.13
CA SER A 71 8.08 -13.16 -5.58
C SER A 71 7.03 -14.21 -5.98
N THR A 72 6.99 -15.34 -5.28
CA THR A 72 5.98 -16.38 -5.51
C THR A 72 4.56 -15.85 -5.30
N MET A 73 4.35 -15.04 -4.26
CA MET A 73 3.04 -14.43 -4.01
C MET A 73 2.68 -13.38 -5.05
N PHE A 74 3.64 -12.53 -5.44
CA PHE A 74 3.46 -11.50 -6.46
C PHE A 74 3.08 -12.11 -7.82
N LEU A 75 3.78 -13.16 -8.27
CA LEU A 75 3.47 -13.82 -9.54
C LEU A 75 2.07 -14.48 -9.53
N LYS A 76 1.67 -15.06 -8.39
CA LYS A 76 0.30 -15.58 -8.22
C LYS A 76 -0.74 -14.45 -8.30
N TYR A 77 -0.47 -13.33 -7.63
CA TYR A 77 -1.32 -12.15 -7.69
C TYR A 77 -1.41 -11.60 -9.11
N LEU A 78 -0.29 -11.44 -9.82
CA LEU A 78 -0.24 -10.88 -11.16
C LEU A 78 -1.06 -11.72 -12.15
N LYS A 79 -0.89 -13.05 -12.09
CA LYS A 79 -1.70 -14.00 -12.86
C LYS A 79 -3.19 -13.83 -12.55
N TRP A 80 -3.55 -13.76 -11.27
CA TRP A 80 -4.94 -13.53 -10.86
C TRP A 80 -5.46 -12.19 -11.39
N ARG A 81 -4.70 -11.09 -11.22
CA ARG A 81 -5.10 -9.74 -11.62
C ARG A 81 -5.36 -9.65 -13.12
N HIS A 82 -4.49 -10.25 -13.94
CA HIS A 82 -4.71 -10.33 -15.39
C HIS A 82 -5.92 -11.17 -15.78
N SER A 83 -6.18 -12.28 -15.07
CA SER A 83 -7.34 -13.13 -15.36
C SER A 83 -8.68 -12.55 -14.89
N PHE A 84 -8.69 -11.88 -13.74
CA PHE A 84 -9.92 -11.43 -13.08
C PHE A 84 -10.32 -10.00 -13.46
N VAL A 85 -9.33 -9.17 -13.82
CA VAL A 85 -9.54 -7.77 -14.21
C VAL A 85 -8.77 -7.49 -15.52
N PRO A 86 -9.16 -8.15 -16.63
CA PRO A 86 -8.39 -8.12 -17.88
C PRO A 86 -8.28 -6.72 -18.50
N ASN A 87 -9.26 -5.85 -18.25
CA ASN A 87 -9.31 -4.48 -18.76
C ASN A 87 -8.58 -3.47 -17.84
N GLY A 88 -7.84 -3.96 -16.83
CA GLY A 88 -7.15 -3.13 -15.85
C GLY A 88 -8.04 -2.58 -14.75
N SER A 89 -9.34 -2.36 -15.00
CA SER A 89 -10.32 -1.95 -14.00
C SER A 89 -11.66 -2.66 -14.18
N ILE A 90 -12.46 -2.70 -13.11
CA ILE A 90 -13.86 -3.14 -13.14
C ILE A 90 -14.74 -1.90 -13.37
N SER A 91 -15.65 -1.98 -14.34
CA SER A 91 -16.61 -0.90 -14.62
C SER A 91 -17.83 -0.97 -13.68
N GLN A 92 -18.48 0.17 -13.43
CA GLN A 92 -19.69 0.19 -12.60
C GLN A 92 -20.85 -0.62 -13.21
N GLN A 93 -20.88 -0.76 -14.53
CA GLN A 93 -21.91 -1.53 -15.24
C GLN A 93 -21.86 -3.02 -14.89
N GLU A 94 -20.67 -3.54 -14.54
CA GLU A 94 -20.46 -4.95 -14.17
C GLU A 94 -20.91 -5.29 -12.74
N ILE A 95 -21.30 -4.27 -11.96
CA ILE A 95 -21.53 -4.34 -10.51
C ILE A 95 -22.75 -3.50 -10.05
N LEU A 96 -23.70 -3.22 -10.95
CA LEU A 96 -24.83 -2.32 -10.67
C LEU A 96 -25.69 -2.77 -9.48
N ASN A 97 -25.92 -4.07 -9.31
CA ASN A 97 -26.75 -4.56 -8.21
C ASN A 97 -26.03 -4.39 -6.87
N GLU A 98 -24.71 -4.63 -6.85
CA GLU A 98 -23.90 -4.45 -5.66
C GLU A 98 -23.70 -2.97 -5.28
N LEU A 99 -23.63 -2.07 -6.28
CA LEU A 99 -23.62 -0.63 -6.06
C LEU A 99 -24.94 -0.12 -5.49
N ALA A 100 -26.07 -0.64 -5.97
CA ALA A 100 -27.41 -0.24 -5.51
C ALA A 100 -27.65 -0.54 -4.02
N HIS A 101 -26.90 -1.48 -3.43
CA HIS A 101 -26.98 -1.76 -1.99
C HIS A 101 -26.45 -0.61 -1.11
N ASP A 102 -25.67 0.33 -1.65
CA ASP A 102 -25.17 1.51 -0.94
C ASP A 102 -24.56 1.16 0.45
N LYS A 103 -23.63 0.19 0.42
CA LYS A 103 -23.10 -0.47 1.62
C LYS A 103 -21.62 -0.19 1.90
N VAL A 104 -20.93 0.54 1.03
CA VAL A 104 -19.51 0.89 1.21
C VAL A 104 -19.32 2.38 0.96
N PHE A 105 -18.69 3.08 1.91
CA PHE A 105 -18.49 4.52 1.86
C PHE A 105 -17.02 4.86 2.07
N ALA A 106 -16.44 5.69 1.21
CA ALA A 106 -15.15 6.33 1.46
C ALA A 106 -15.36 7.58 2.33
N GLN A 107 -14.70 7.64 3.49
CA GLN A 107 -14.95 8.65 4.53
C GLN A 107 -13.70 9.49 4.82
N GLY A 108 -12.95 9.83 3.77
CA GLY A 108 -11.72 10.61 3.88
C GLY A 108 -10.54 9.78 4.37
N HIS A 109 -9.66 10.40 5.15
CA HIS A 109 -8.40 9.82 5.60
C HIS A 109 -8.22 9.95 7.11
N ASP A 110 -7.48 9.01 7.70
CA ASP A 110 -7.06 9.11 9.09
C ASP A 110 -5.93 10.12 9.30
N LYS A 111 -5.47 10.28 10.56
CA LYS A 111 -4.39 11.21 10.93
C LYS A 111 -3.05 10.90 10.24
N SER A 112 -2.88 9.70 9.70
CA SER A 112 -1.68 9.27 8.97
C SER A 112 -1.89 9.31 7.45
N GLY A 113 -3.01 9.86 6.98
CA GLY A 113 -3.33 9.93 5.55
C GLY A 113 -3.74 8.60 4.94
N ARG A 114 -4.15 7.59 5.73
CA ARG A 114 -4.66 6.32 5.19
C ARG A 114 -6.16 6.45 4.88
N PRO A 115 -6.64 5.98 3.72
CA PRO A 115 -8.05 6.06 3.37
C PRO A 115 -8.92 5.26 4.33
N ILE A 116 -10.07 5.83 4.71
CA ILE A 116 -11.05 5.20 5.59
C ILE A 116 -12.24 4.74 4.75
N ALA A 117 -12.62 3.46 4.93
CA ALA A 117 -13.82 2.89 4.34
C ALA A 117 -14.76 2.37 5.43
N ILE A 118 -16.06 2.68 5.29
CA ILE A 118 -17.11 2.14 6.16
C ILE A 118 -17.90 1.10 5.37
N PHE A 119 -17.98 -0.11 5.91
CA PHE A 119 -18.76 -1.22 5.35
C PHE A 119 -20.00 -1.48 6.21
N CYS A 120 -21.17 -1.22 5.66
CA CYS A 120 -22.46 -1.45 6.32
C CYS A 120 -22.94 -2.88 6.06
N GLY A 121 -22.47 -3.84 6.87
CA GLY A 121 -22.83 -5.26 6.72
C GLY A 121 -24.33 -5.54 6.72
N ALA A 122 -25.12 -4.77 7.46
CA ALA A 122 -26.58 -4.89 7.49
C ALA A 122 -27.27 -4.57 6.16
N LYS A 123 -26.58 -3.86 5.24
CA LYS A 123 -27.06 -3.58 3.89
C LYS A 123 -26.58 -4.62 2.86
N HIS A 124 -25.85 -5.66 3.29
CA HIS A 124 -25.42 -6.71 2.36
C HIS A 124 -26.54 -7.73 2.14
N PHE A 125 -27.10 -7.72 0.94
CA PHE A 125 -27.98 -8.77 0.45
C PHE A 125 -27.27 -9.58 -0.62
N GLN A 126 -27.40 -10.90 -0.56
CA GLN A 126 -26.86 -11.79 -1.59
C GLN A 126 -27.79 -11.78 -2.79
N ASN A 127 -27.30 -11.30 -3.92
CA ASN A 127 -27.99 -11.44 -5.20
C ASN A 127 -28.01 -12.93 -5.61
N LYS A 128 -29.13 -13.42 -6.15
CA LYS A 128 -29.20 -14.80 -6.68
C LYS A 128 -28.16 -14.95 -7.79
N ASN A 129 -27.25 -15.91 -7.66
CA ASN A 129 -26.10 -16.11 -8.55
C ASN A 129 -25.13 -14.90 -8.64
N GLY A 130 -25.20 -13.96 -7.69
CA GLY A 130 -24.43 -12.72 -7.71
C GLY A 130 -23.03 -12.79 -7.10
N LEU A 131 -22.50 -13.99 -6.80
CA LEU A 131 -21.19 -14.13 -6.18
C LEU A 131 -20.07 -13.52 -7.04
N GLU A 132 -20.12 -13.74 -8.36
CA GLU A 132 -19.12 -13.19 -9.27
C GLU A 132 -19.22 -11.66 -9.38
N GLU A 133 -20.43 -11.12 -9.36
CA GLU A 133 -20.66 -9.66 -9.27
C GLU A 133 -20.13 -9.11 -7.95
N PHE A 134 -20.39 -9.79 -6.83
CA PHE A 134 -19.88 -9.41 -5.52
C PHE A 134 -18.36 -9.41 -5.46
N LYS A 135 -17.69 -10.43 -6.02
CA LYS A 135 -16.21 -10.45 -6.12
C LYS A 135 -15.70 -9.25 -6.93
N ARG A 136 -16.31 -8.95 -8.08
CA ARG A 136 -15.97 -7.76 -8.88
C ARG A 136 -16.21 -6.46 -8.11
N PHE A 137 -17.30 -6.37 -7.36
CA PHE A 137 -17.61 -5.21 -6.50
C PHE A 137 -16.55 -5.01 -5.42
N VAL A 138 -16.10 -6.09 -4.76
CA VAL A 138 -15.05 -6.03 -3.74
C VAL A 138 -13.75 -5.49 -4.36
N VAL A 139 -13.34 -6.03 -5.52
CA VAL A 139 -12.15 -5.54 -6.23
C VAL A 139 -12.30 -4.07 -6.62
N TYR A 140 -13.44 -3.70 -7.21
CA TYR A 140 -13.76 -2.31 -7.56
C TYR A 140 -13.66 -1.37 -6.35
N ALA A 141 -14.26 -1.74 -5.22
CA ALA A 141 -14.28 -0.91 -4.01
C ALA A 141 -12.86 -0.68 -3.48
N PHE A 142 -12.03 -1.73 -3.38
CA PHE A 142 -10.65 -1.59 -2.93
C PHE A 142 -9.77 -0.81 -3.92
N ASP A 143 -9.92 -1.06 -5.23
CA ASP A 143 -9.19 -0.30 -6.26
C ASP A 143 -9.54 1.19 -6.18
N LYS A 144 -10.81 1.54 -5.97
CA LYS A 144 -11.25 2.94 -5.80
C LYS A 144 -10.75 3.56 -4.49
N LEU A 145 -10.74 2.82 -3.39
CA LEU A 145 -10.21 3.30 -2.11
C LEU A 145 -8.69 3.52 -2.13
N CYS A 146 -7.97 2.73 -2.93
CA CYS A 146 -6.52 2.83 -3.05
C CYS A 146 -6.05 3.74 -4.20
N ALA A 147 -6.98 4.19 -5.06
CA ALA A 147 -6.70 5.17 -6.09
C ALA A 147 -6.35 6.51 -5.44
N ARG A 148 -5.17 7.01 -5.77
CA ARG A 148 -4.68 8.32 -5.32
C ARG A 148 -5.15 9.40 -6.28
#